data_AF-A0A9E3EIE2-F1
#
_entry.id   AF-A0A9E3EIE2-F1
#
_cell.length_a   1.000
_cell.length_b   1.000
_cell.length_c   1.000
_cell.angle_alpha   90.00
_cell.angle_beta   90.00
_cell.angle_gamma   90.00
#
_symmetry.space_group_name_H-M   'P 1'
#
loop_
_entity.id
_entity.type
_entity.pdbx_description
1 polymer ?
#
loop_
_entity_poly.entity_id
_entity_poly.type
_entity_poly.pdbx_seq_one_letter_code
_entity_poly.pdbx_strand_id
1 'polypeptide(L)'
;MARFRLSRPAQADLIHILATSAERWGTQGRRRYAALLAAAMRRVASDPNGPSTRSRPDLLPAVRSFHLRHARPDNPAARVKSPT
;
A
#
# COMPACT_ATOMS: atom_id res chain seq x y z
N MET A 1 15.51 5.49 -10.16
CA MET A 1 14.18 5.04 -9.66
C MET A 1 14.39 3.83 -8.77
N ALA A 2 13.77 3.81 -7.58
CA ALA A 2 13.83 2.66 -6.69
C ALA A 2 13.20 1.42 -7.36
N ARG A 3 13.88 0.27 -7.31
CA ARG A 3 13.45 -0.98 -7.96
C ARG A 3 12.97 -1.96 -6.89
N PHE A 4 11.89 -2.66 -7.17
CA PHE A 4 11.43 -3.78 -6.35
C PHE A 4 11.03 -4.95 -7.26
N ARG A 5 10.96 -6.14 -6.68
CA ARG A 5 10.44 -7.34 -7.34
C ARG A 5 9.19 -7.79 -6.60
N LEU A 6 8.24 -8.35 -7.32
CA LEU A 6 7.07 -9.00 -6.75
C LEU A 6 7.21 -10.50 -6.93
N SER A 7 6.90 -11.25 -5.89
CA SER A 7 6.72 -12.69 -6.02
C SER A 7 5.45 -12.96 -6.82
N ARG A 8 5.35 -14.15 -7.43
CA ARG A 8 4.12 -14.56 -8.13
C ARG A 8 2.88 -14.52 -7.22
N PRO A 9 2.93 -15.01 -5.97
CA PRO A 9 1.80 -14.87 -5.03
C PRO A 9 1.42 -13.41 -4.78
N ALA A 10 2.39 -12.52 -4.54
CA ALA A 10 2.11 -11.10 -4.31
C ALA A 10 1.47 -10.43 -5.54
N GLN A 11 1.84 -10.84 -6.75
CA GLN A 11 1.18 -10.35 -7.97
C GLN A 11 -0.27 -10.82 -8.06
N ALA A 12 -0.56 -12.08 -7.69
CA ALA A 12 -1.93 -12.59 -7.63
C ALA A 12 -2.78 -11.85 -6.59
N ASP A 13 -2.21 -11.57 -5.40
CA ASP A 13 -2.88 -10.80 -4.35
C ASP A 13 -3.27 -9.39 -4.83
N LEU A 14 -2.40 -8.74 -5.61
CA LEU A 14 -2.69 -7.43 -6.19
C LEU A 14 -3.82 -7.49 -7.22
N ILE A 15 -3.85 -8.52 -8.05
CA ILE A 15 -4.95 -8.71 -9.02
C ILE A 15 -6.26 -8.89 -8.26
N HIS A 16 -6.28 -9.75 -7.25
CA HIS A 16 -7.47 -10.06 -6.47
C HIS A 16 -7.99 -8.82 -5.73
N ILE A 17 -7.14 -8.12 -4.98
CA ILE A 17 -7.58 -6.96 -4.18
C ILE A 17 -8.06 -5.79 -5.05
N LEU A 18 -7.49 -5.63 -6.26
CA LEU A 18 -7.95 -4.62 -7.21
C LEU A 18 -9.27 -4.99 -7.89
N ALA A 19 -9.52 -6.28 -8.12
CA ALA A 19 -10.81 -6.78 -8.60
C ALA A 19 -11.89 -6.54 -7.52
N THR A 20 -11.64 -6.94 -6.27
CA THR A 20 -12.54 -6.67 -5.15
C THR A 20 -12.80 -5.18 -4.96
N SER A 21 -11.79 -4.33 -5.18
CA SER A 21 -11.96 -2.87 -5.10
C SER A 21 -12.86 -2.32 -6.20
N ALA A 22 -12.78 -2.87 -7.41
CA ALA A 22 -13.68 -2.52 -8.50
C ALA A 22 -15.12 -2.98 -8.24
N GLU A 23 -15.30 -4.19 -7.72
CA GLU A 23 -16.62 -4.73 -7.37
C GLU A 23 -17.32 -3.88 -6.31
N ARG A 24 -16.59 -3.45 -5.27
CA ARG A 24 -17.18 -2.72 -4.14
C ARG A 24 -17.33 -1.22 -4.37
N TRP A 25 -16.44 -0.59 -5.12
CA TRP A 25 -16.37 0.88 -5.24
C TRP A 25 -16.21 1.38 -6.69
N GLY A 26 -16.45 0.51 -7.66
CA GLY A 26 -16.34 0.79 -9.08
C GLY A 26 -14.90 1.07 -9.54
N THR A 27 -14.78 1.41 -10.82
CA THR A 27 -13.48 1.69 -11.48
C THR A 27 -12.68 2.78 -10.76
N GLN A 28 -13.35 3.81 -10.23
CA GLN A 28 -12.69 4.91 -9.51
C GLN A 28 -12.14 4.45 -8.15
N GLY A 29 -12.81 3.52 -7.45
CA GLY A 29 -12.27 2.86 -6.26
C GLY A 29 -11.00 2.09 -6.56
N ARG A 30 -11.05 1.21 -7.58
CA ARG A 30 -9.89 0.44 -8.06
C ARG A 30 -8.71 1.34 -8.42
N ARG A 31 -8.93 2.41 -9.18
CA ARG A 31 -7.87 3.36 -9.59
C ARG A 31 -7.21 4.04 -8.40
N ARG A 32 -8.01 4.54 -7.45
CA ARG A 32 -7.48 5.18 -6.23
C ARG A 32 -6.66 4.20 -5.40
N TYR A 33 -7.12 2.96 -5.27
CA TYR A 33 -6.40 1.95 -4.50
C TYR A 33 -5.12 1.47 -5.20
N ALA A 34 -5.14 1.28 -6.52
CA ALA A 34 -3.94 0.98 -7.30
C ALA A 34 -2.86 2.07 -7.16
N ALA A 35 -3.27 3.35 -7.20
CA ALA A 35 -2.35 4.47 -7.01
C ALA A 35 -1.71 4.46 -5.61
N LEU A 36 -2.50 4.17 -4.56
CA LEU A 36 -2.01 4.04 -3.19
C LEU A 36 -1.00 2.90 -3.04
N LEU A 37 -1.31 1.72 -3.57
CA LEU A 37 -0.41 0.55 -3.53
C LEU A 37 0.91 0.84 -4.26
N ALA A 38 0.83 1.45 -5.45
CA ALA A 38 2.03 1.81 -6.20
C ALA A 38 2.90 2.85 -5.48
N ALA A 39 2.28 3.84 -4.83
CA ALA A 39 3.00 4.81 -3.99
C ALA A 39 3.68 4.14 -2.79
N ALA A 40 2.99 3.22 -2.12
CA ALA A 40 3.53 2.46 -1.01
C ALA A 40 4.74 1.62 -1.42
N MET A 41 4.64 0.86 -2.52
CA MET A 41 5.75 0.03 -3.01
C MET A 41 6.97 0.88 -3.39
N ARG A 42 6.76 2.04 -4.03
CA ARG A 42 7.86 2.98 -4.33
C ARG A 42 8.52 3.52 -3.07
N ARG A 43 7.74 3.84 -2.02
CA ARG A 43 8.26 4.34 -0.74
C ARG A 43 9.07 3.27 0.00
N VAL A 44 8.58 2.03 0.02
CA VAL A 44 9.32 0.89 0.58
C VAL A 44 10.61 0.66 -0.20
N ALA A 45 10.57 0.70 -1.53
CA ALA A 45 11.75 0.51 -2.35
C ALA A 45 12.79 1.62 -2.18
N SER A 46 12.38 2.87 -1.92
CA SER A 46 13.29 3.99 -1.73
C SER A 46 13.98 3.99 -0.37
N ASP A 47 13.30 3.49 0.67
CA ASP A 47 13.84 3.43 2.03
C ASP A 47 13.31 2.17 2.77
N PRO A 48 13.88 0.98 2.48
CA PRO A 48 13.37 -0.29 3.01
C PRO A 48 13.50 -0.43 4.52
N ASN A 49 14.45 0.29 5.13
CA ASN A 49 14.74 0.27 6.56
C ASN A 49 14.25 1.54 7.30
N GLY A 50 13.54 2.42 6.58
CA GLY A 50 13.06 3.69 7.09
C GLY A 50 12.02 3.59 8.19
N PRO A 51 11.70 4.71 8.86
CA PRO A 51 10.80 4.77 10.02
C PRO A 51 9.35 4.38 9.68
N SER A 52 8.96 4.39 8.41
CA SER A 52 7.63 3.93 7.96
C SER A 52 7.52 2.41 7.80
N THR A 53 8.62 1.68 7.97
CA THR A 53 8.65 0.21 7.94
C THR A 53 8.91 -0.34 9.34
N ARG A 54 8.29 -1.46 9.68
CA ARG A 54 8.44 -2.12 10.98
C ARG A 54 9.02 -3.51 10.77
N SER A 55 10.11 -3.85 11.47
CA SER A 55 10.63 -5.22 11.48
C SER A 55 9.60 -6.17 12.12
N ARG A 56 9.46 -7.37 11.53
CA ARG A 56 8.52 -8.41 11.96
C ARG A 56 9.26 -9.73 12.21
N PRO A 57 10.23 -9.76 13.15
CA PRO A 57 10.97 -10.99 13.46
C PRO A 57 10.06 -12.08 14.03
N ASP A 58 8.89 -11.67 14.56
CA ASP A 58 7.82 -12.56 15.02
C ASP A 58 7.15 -13.33 13.88
N LEU A 59 7.27 -12.87 12.62
CA LEU A 59 6.82 -13.61 11.44
C LEU A 59 7.97 -14.41 10.86
N LEU A 60 9.04 -13.73 10.45
CA LEU A 60 10.24 -14.32 9.87
C LEU A 60 11.43 -13.34 10.00
N PRO A 61 12.67 -13.84 10.09
CA PRO A 61 13.86 -13.01 9.99
C PRO A 61 13.85 -12.14 8.72
N ALA A 62 14.34 -10.90 8.84
CA ALA A 62 14.41 -9.90 7.77
C ALA A 62 13.07 -9.46 7.13
N VAL A 63 11.93 -9.99 7.57
CA VAL A 63 10.62 -9.50 7.11
C VAL A 63 10.30 -8.16 7.76
N ARG A 64 9.73 -7.26 6.96
CA ARG A 64 9.26 -5.94 7.39
C ARG A 64 7.85 -5.71 6.88
N SER A 65 7.05 -4.99 7.66
CA SER A 65 5.73 -4.52 7.25
C SER A 65 5.75 -3.01 6.98
N PHE A 66 4.91 -2.57 6.05
CA PHE A 66 4.67 -1.17 5.74
C PHE A 66 3.17 -0.92 5.74
N HIS A 67 2.70 0.02 6.56
CA HIS A 67 1.29 0.35 6.59
C HIS A 67 0.95 1.37 5.50
N LEU A 68 -0.04 1.08 4.65
CA LEU A 68 -0.45 1.95 3.53
C LEU A 68 -0.82 3.39 3.91
N ARG A 69 -1.11 3.68 5.19
CA ARG A 69 -1.35 5.05 5.67
C ARG A 69 -0.17 5.98 5.40
N HIS A 70 1.06 5.46 5.43
CA HIS A 70 2.29 6.22 5.19
C HIS A 70 2.52 6.56 3.71
N ALA A 71 1.67 6.04 2.81
CA ALA A 71 1.71 6.32 1.38
C ALA A 71 0.52 7.15 0.88
N ARG A 72 -0.43 7.51 1.76
CA ARG A 72 -1.50 8.41 1.38
C ARG A 72 -0.89 9.81 1.15
N PRO A 73 -1.23 10.49 0.05
CA PRO A 73 -0.90 11.89 -0.08
C PRO A 73 -1.61 12.67 1.03
N ASP A 74 -0.98 13.73 1.53
CA ASP A 74 -1.65 14.69 2.39
C ASP A 74 -2.80 15.32 1.60
N ASN A 75 -4.00 14.77 1.80
CA ASN A 75 -5.21 15.30 1.21
C ASN A 75 -6.02 15.99 2.33
N PRO A 76 -5.83 17.31 2.53
CA PRO A 76 -6.58 18.04 3.54
C PRO A 76 -8.11 17.97 3.33
N ALA A 77 -8.59 17.77 2.11
CA ALA A 77 -10.02 17.62 1.81
C ALA A 77 -10.59 16.23 2.14
N ALA A 78 -9.74 15.23 2.37
CA ALA A 78 -10.15 13.88 2.78
C ALA A 78 -10.15 13.68 4.30
N ARG A 79 -9.75 14.70 5.07
CA ARG A 79 -9.93 14.69 6.54
C ARG A 79 -11.42 14.85 6.80
N VAL A 80 -12.05 13.77 7.27
CA VAL A 80 -13.42 13.83 7.78
C VAL A 80 -13.42 14.85 8.94
N LYS A 81 -14.08 15.98 8.72
CA LYS A 81 -14.31 16.97 9.78
C LYS A 81 -15.43 16.43 10.65
N SER A 82 -15.07 15.90 11.82
CA SER A 82 -15.95 15.49 12.92
C SER A 82 -16.99 14.41 12.57
N PRO A 83 -16.81 13.16 13.00
CA PRO A 83 -17.91 12.19 12.98
C PRO A 83 -18.97 12.64 14.00
N THR A 84 -20.23 12.71 13.57
CA THR A 84 -21.41 12.85 14.44
C THR A 84 -21.67 11.58 15.24
#